data_AF-A0AAV0PZJ6-F1
#
_entry.id   AF-A0AAV0PZJ6-F1
#
_cell.length_a   1.000
_cell.length_b   1.000
_cell.length_c   1.000
_cell.angle_alpha   90.00
_cell.angle_beta   90.00
_cell.angle_gamma   90.00
#
_symmetry.space_group_name_H-M   'P 1'
#
loop_
_entity.id
_entity.type
_entity.pdbx_description
1 polymer ?
#
loop_
_entity_poly.entity_id
_entity_poly.type
_entity_poly.pdbx_seq_one_letter_code
_entity_poly.pdbx_strand_id
1 'polypeptide(L)'
;MSVYLVCHAVFNYQQGSHNVFKVNGTEFKQCLKPLVGAPFTSGNDEIELDTAGRKWYICGVFGHCIAGQKLFITVFERSAAPAPTPVSL
;
A
#
# COMPACT_ATOMS: atom_id res chain seq x y z
N MET A 1 18.89 13.43 -16.59
CA MET A 1 18.05 12.22 -16.39
C MET A 1 17.87 12.05 -14.89
N SER A 2 16.67 12.27 -14.36
CA SER A 2 16.41 12.12 -12.93
C SER A 2 15.97 10.68 -12.66
N VAL A 3 16.61 10.01 -11.70
CA VAL A 3 16.20 8.68 -11.23
C VAL A 3 15.34 8.85 -9.98
N TYR A 4 14.11 8.33 -9.99
CA TYR A 4 13.22 8.35 -8.85
C TYR A 4 13.10 6.96 -8.25
N LEU A 5 13.37 6.83 -6.94
CA LEU A 5 13.32 5.55 -6.24
C LEU A 5 11.88 5.23 -5.81
N VAL A 6 11.17 4.38 -6.53
CA VAL A 6 9.77 4.03 -6.27
C VAL A 6 9.68 2.95 -5.19
N CYS A 7 8.76 3.10 -4.23
CA CYS A 7 8.51 2.11 -3.17
C CYS A 7 7.25 1.30 -3.50
N HIS A 8 7.33 -0.02 -3.37
CA HIS A 8 6.25 -0.94 -3.71
C HIS A 8 5.89 -1.78 -2.49
N ALA A 9 4.60 -2.05 -2.31
CA ALA A 9 4.11 -3.06 -1.39
C ALA A 9 3.63 -4.28 -2.19
N VAL A 10 4.11 -5.46 -1.82
CA VAL A 10 3.73 -6.72 -2.47
C VAL A 10 2.84 -7.53 -1.54
N PHE A 11 1.64 -7.86 -1.99
CA PHE A 11 0.67 -8.70 -1.28
C PHE A 11 0.62 -10.09 -1.91
N ASN A 12 1.30 -11.04 -1.28
CA ASN A 12 1.28 -12.44 -1.68
C ASN A 12 0.25 -13.24 -0.89
N TYR A 13 -0.62 -13.96 -1.59
CA TYR A 13 -1.67 -14.79 -1.00
C TYR A 13 -2.22 -15.80 -2.03
N GLN A 14 -2.89 -16.85 -1.56
CA GLN A 14 -3.55 -17.80 -2.46
C GLN A 14 -4.67 -17.11 -3.25
N GLN A 15 -4.52 -17.07 -4.58
CA GLN A 15 -5.51 -16.47 -5.47
C GLN A 15 -6.91 -17.06 -5.23
N GLY A 16 -7.92 -16.20 -5.15
CA GLY A 16 -9.31 -16.58 -4.87
C GLY A 16 -9.63 -16.78 -3.38
N SER A 17 -8.64 -16.98 -2.52
CA SER A 17 -8.85 -17.10 -1.06
C SER A 17 -8.79 -15.76 -0.33
N HIS A 18 -8.04 -14.80 -0.87
CA HIS A 18 -7.95 -13.45 -0.34
C HIS A 18 -8.05 -12.41 -1.47
N ASN A 19 -8.14 -11.16 -1.07
CA ASN A 19 -8.12 -10.00 -1.94
C ASN A 19 -7.63 -8.78 -1.14
N VAL A 20 -7.28 -7.71 -1.84
CA VAL A 20 -6.80 -6.47 -1.22
C VAL A 20 -7.71 -5.32 -1.62
N PHE A 21 -8.33 -4.67 -0.64
CA PHE A 21 -9.00 -3.38 -0.83
C PHE A 21 -8.14 -2.27 -0.26
N LYS A 22 -7.93 -1.19 -1.03
CA LYS A 22 -7.47 0.09 -0.50
C LYS A 22 -8.66 0.81 0.14
N VAL A 23 -8.49 1.27 1.37
CA VAL A 23 -9.55 1.90 2.17
C VAL A 23 -9.05 3.16 2.87
N ASN A 24 -9.96 3.93 3.45
CA ASN A 24 -9.61 5.01 4.37
C ASN A 24 -9.46 4.52 5.83
N GLY A 25 -8.99 5.41 6.71
CA GLY A 25 -8.72 5.05 8.12
C GLY A 25 -9.96 4.65 8.93
N THR A 26 -11.14 5.15 8.60
CA THR A 26 -12.41 4.78 9.27
C THR A 26 -12.83 3.38 8.84
N GLU A 27 -12.85 3.13 7.52
CA GLU A 27 -13.14 1.82 6.92
C GLU A 27 -12.17 0.75 7.41
N PHE A 28 -10.88 1.06 7.55
CA PHE A 28 -9.87 0.16 8.12
C PHE A 28 -10.15 -0.26 9.56
N LYS A 29 -10.61 0.69 10.40
CA LYS A 29 -10.95 0.40 11.79
C LYS A 29 -12.20 -0.45 11.90
N GLN A 30 -13.19 -0.17 11.05
CA GLN A 30 -14.50 -0.82 11.05
C GLN A 30 -14.55 -2.07 10.15
N CYS A 31 -13.47 -2.39 9.43
CA CYS A 31 -13.42 -3.46 8.44
C CYS A 31 -14.52 -3.36 7.37
N LEU A 32 -14.75 -2.15 6.87
CA LEU A 32 -15.73 -1.89 5.83
C LEU A 32 -15.09 -2.00 4.44
N LYS A 33 -15.67 -2.85 3.60
CA LYS A 33 -15.36 -2.90 2.17
C LYS A 33 -15.97 -1.67 1.47
N PRO A 34 -15.24 -0.98 0.59
CA PRO A 34 -15.77 0.17 -0.13
C PRO A 34 -16.90 -0.25 -1.08
N LEU A 35 -17.91 0.62 -1.21
CA LEU A 35 -19.08 0.39 -2.08
C LEU A 35 -18.71 0.43 -3.58
N VAL A 36 -17.68 1.21 -3.91
CA VAL A 36 -17.19 1.42 -5.27
C VAL A 36 -15.69 1.14 -5.29
N GLY A 37 -15.21 0.51 -6.36
CA GLY A 37 -13.82 0.11 -6.51
C GLY A 37 -13.65 -1.40 -6.47
N ALA A 38 -12.91 -1.93 -7.44
CA ALA A 38 -12.56 -3.34 -7.47
C ALA A 38 -11.39 -3.62 -6.52
N PRO A 39 -11.38 -4.79 -5.85
CA PRO A 39 -10.19 -5.23 -5.15
C PRO A 39 -9.09 -5.63 -6.12
N PHE A 40 -7.87 -5.69 -5.61
CA PHE A 40 -6.81 -6.48 -6.23
C PHE A 40 -6.99 -7.96 -5.86
N THR A 41 -6.77 -8.84 -6.84
CA THR A 41 -7.17 -10.25 -6.79
C THR A 41 -6.15 -11.20 -7.43
N SER A 42 -4.95 -10.73 -7.79
CA SER A 42 -4.00 -11.57 -8.53
C SER A 42 -3.34 -12.66 -7.68
N GLY A 43 -3.28 -12.48 -6.35
CA GLY A 43 -2.52 -13.34 -5.45
C GLY A 43 -1.05 -12.93 -5.30
N ASN A 44 -0.59 -11.96 -6.11
CA ASN A 44 0.71 -11.31 -6.00
C ASN A 44 0.54 -9.84 -6.42
N ASP A 45 -0.26 -9.09 -5.65
CA ASP A 45 -0.59 -7.71 -6.01
C ASP A 45 0.56 -6.78 -5.63
N GLU A 46 1.09 -6.07 -6.63
CA GLU A 46 2.12 -5.07 -6.46
C GLU A 46 1.50 -3.67 -6.51
N ILE A 47 1.63 -2.93 -5.42
CA ILE A 47 1.01 -1.61 -5.25
C ILE A 47 2.10 -0.57 -5.05
N GLU A 48 2.18 0.37 -5.97
CA GLU A 48 3.07 1.52 -5.88
C GLU A 48 2.64 2.46 -4.74
N LEU A 49 3.62 2.90 -3.94
CA LEU A 49 3.49 3.82 -2.82
C LEU A 49 4.15 5.16 -3.18
N ASP A 50 3.53 5.88 -4.10
CA ASP A 50 4.03 7.11 -4.73
C ASP A 50 3.93 8.37 -3.86
N THR A 51 2.96 8.39 -2.95
CA THR A 51 2.54 9.58 -2.21
C THR A 51 2.71 9.37 -0.72
N ALA A 52 3.26 10.37 -0.03
CA ALA A 52 3.39 10.33 1.41
C ALA A 52 2.03 10.20 2.13
N GLY A 53 2.10 9.86 3.42
CA GLY A 53 0.95 9.66 4.28
C GLY A 53 0.60 8.20 4.50
N ARG A 54 -0.50 7.99 5.23
CA ARG A 54 -0.96 6.66 5.59
C ARG A 54 -1.75 6.03 4.45
N LYS A 55 -1.47 4.76 4.15
CA LYS A 55 -2.19 3.90 3.21
C LYS A 55 -2.77 2.75 4.01
N TRP A 56 -4.05 2.43 3.81
CA TRP A 56 -4.74 1.37 4.54
C TRP A 56 -5.27 0.32 3.58
N TYR A 57 -5.09 -0.93 3.95
CA TYR A 57 -5.47 -2.09 3.16
C TYR A 57 -6.17 -3.13 4.04
N ILE A 58 -7.21 -3.77 3.51
CA ILE A 58 -7.94 -4.84 4.19
C ILE A 58 -8.19 -6.00 3.22
N CYS A 59 -8.36 -7.20 3.77
CA CYS A 59 -9.05 -8.27 3.03
C CYS A 59 -10.56 -8.15 3.19
N GLY A 60 -11.29 -8.13 2.07
CA GLY A 60 -12.74 -8.00 2.04
C GLY A 60 -13.50 -9.33 2.07
N VAL A 61 -12.80 -10.47 2.20
CA VAL A 61 -13.46 -11.77 2.42
C VAL A 61 -14.06 -11.79 3.83
N PHE A 62 -15.26 -12.36 3.95
CA PHE A 62 -16.02 -12.35 5.20
C PHE A 62 -15.19 -12.86 6.39
N GLY A 63 -15.16 -12.10 7.49
CA GLY A 63 -14.44 -12.43 8.71
C GLY A 63 -12.93 -12.14 8.69
N HIS A 64 -12.28 -12.08 7.54
CA HIS A 64 -10.81 -11.99 7.44
C HIS A 64 -10.25 -10.69 8.05
N CYS A 65 -10.82 -9.54 7.72
CA CYS A 65 -10.35 -8.26 8.30
C CYS A 65 -10.55 -8.19 9.81
N ILE A 66 -11.68 -8.70 10.31
CA ILE A 66 -11.99 -8.73 11.75
C ILE A 66 -11.01 -9.65 12.49
N ALA A 67 -10.62 -10.77 11.86
CA ALA A 67 -9.59 -11.68 12.36
C ALA A 67 -8.16 -11.11 12.26
N GLY A 68 -7.98 -9.87 11.74
CA GLY A 68 -6.70 -9.17 11.71
C GLY A 68 -6.03 -9.11 10.34
N GLN A 69 -6.63 -9.62 9.26
CA GLN A 69 -6.08 -9.52 7.90
C GLN A 69 -6.26 -8.10 7.33
N LYS A 70 -5.46 -7.17 7.87
CA LYS A 70 -5.44 -5.75 7.50
C LYS A 70 -4.05 -5.17 7.76
N LEU A 71 -3.64 -4.22 6.93
CA LEU A 71 -2.34 -3.56 7.02
C LEU A 71 -2.50 -2.05 6.82
N PHE A 72 -1.79 -1.25 7.62
CA PHE A 72 -1.57 0.16 7.29
C PHE A 72 -0.07 0.41 7.11
N ILE A 73 0.26 1.26 6.16
CA ILE A 73 1.62 1.62 5.80
C ILE A 73 1.74 3.13 5.93
N THR A 74 2.79 3.61 6.57
CA THR A 74 3.12 5.05 6.59
C THR A 74 4.23 5.30 5.58
N VAL A 75 3.91 6.04 4.53
CA VAL A 75 4.86 6.48 3.51
C VAL A 75 5.38 7.85 3.92
N PHE A 76 6.69 8.00 4.04
CA PHE A 76 7.33 9.28 4.33
C PHE A 76 7.63 10.03 3.04
N GLU A 77 7.69 11.36 3.13
CA GLU A 77 8.13 12.19 2.01
C GLU A 77 9.49 11.72 1.52
N ARG A 78 9.66 11.68 0.20
CA ARG A 78 10.95 11.38 -0.39
C ARG A 78 11.88 12.55 -0.08
N SER A 79 12.78 12.38 0.88
CA SER A 79 13.85 13.34 1.11
C SER A 79 14.68 13.47 -0.17
N ALA A 80 14.90 14.71 -0.61
CA ALA A 80 15.81 14.97 -1.71
C ALA A 80 17.16 14.33 -1.41
N ALA A 81 17.75 13.63 -2.38
CA ALA A 81 19.11 13.16 -2.24
C ALA A 81 20.01 14.36 -1.94
N PRO A 82 20.98 14.25 -1.02
CA PRO A 82 21.97 15.30 -0.83
C PRO A 82 22.59 15.65 -2.18
N ALA A 83 22.69 16.94 -2.49
CA ALA A 83 23.38 17.38 -3.70
C ALA A 83 24.80 16.78 -3.69
N PRO A 84 25.32 16.29 -4.84
CA PRO A 84 26.70 15.83 -4.90
C PRO A 84 27.61 16.96 -4.43
N THR A 85 28.51 16.68 -3.50
CA THR A 85 29.51 17.66 -3.05
C THR A 85 30.35 18.10 -4.24
N PRO A 86 30.60 19.42 -4.42
CA PRO A 86 31.48 19.88 -5.48
C PRO A 86 32.86 19.26 -5.27
N VAL A 87 33.39 18.60 -6.30
CA VAL A 87 34.77 18.13 -6.32
C VAL A 87 35.65 19.35 -6.52
N SER A 88 36.33 19.80 -5.47
CA SER A 88 37.40 20.79 -5.62
C SER A 88 38.59 20.12 -6.32
N LEU A 89 39.01 20.71 -7.45
CA LEU A 89 40.26 20.41 -8.14
C LEU A 89 41.43 21.10 -7.44
#